data_AF-A0A0R1P405-F1
#
_entry.id   AF-A0A0R1P405-F1
#
_cell.length_a   1.000
_cell.length_b   1.000
_cell.length_c   1.000
_cell.angle_alpha   90.00
_cell.angle_beta   90.00
_cell.angle_gamma   90.00
#
_symmetry.space_group_name_H-M   'P 1'
#
loop_
_entity.id
_entity.type
_entity.pdbx_description
1 polymer ?
#
loop_
_entity_poly.entity_id
_entity_poly.type
_entity_poly.pdbx_seq_one_letter_code
_entity_poly.pdbx_strand_id
1 'polypeptide(L)'
;MTSRKVAKNNRDFKGVWIPKKYWLDENLRPMEMLFIVEIDSLDNGEGCFASNKHFANFFGVTPGRASQIITSLKEKGYVVIHNKYSGKQIIRREIRVVNKLNTPIKKTKGGYLENCEESNTHKSNTSISNDDDHRTAQNPFDLARLAGINVQSGLNLPIFSNYINRLGSDLVCYAIKRTNDKADHPNWSYLQTVLKSLDDHHVKTVKEAEELSAKYRQRKGKSSSMQRERPHYHLPTNDAGLTQTEALQRILAKEAEEDRLKAEQQKKEDKS
;
A
#
# COMPACT_ATOMS: atom_id res chain seq x y z
N MET A 1 -7.55 -24.54 -5.53
CA MET A 1 -7.02 -23.40 -6.32
C MET A 1 -6.06 -23.94 -7.37
N THR A 2 -6.10 -23.43 -8.61
CA THR A 2 -5.14 -23.86 -9.65
C THR A 2 -3.81 -23.16 -9.41
N SER A 3 -2.74 -23.92 -9.19
CA SER A 3 -1.40 -23.34 -8.98
C SER A 3 -0.70 -23.07 -10.30
N ARG A 4 0.02 -21.95 -10.39
CA ARG A 4 0.88 -21.60 -11.52
C ARG A 4 1.97 -22.66 -11.71
N LYS A 5 2.14 -23.15 -12.93
CA LYS A 5 3.21 -24.08 -13.31
C LYS A 5 4.14 -23.38 -14.30
N VAL A 6 5.28 -22.93 -13.82
CA VAL A 6 6.34 -22.39 -14.67
C VAL A 6 7.27 -23.54 -15.04
N ALA A 7 7.30 -23.91 -16.31
CA ALA A 7 8.25 -24.91 -16.79
C ALA A 7 9.69 -24.38 -16.65
N LYS A 8 10.65 -25.25 -16.31
CA LYS A 8 12.08 -24.93 -16.34
C LYS A 8 12.47 -24.69 -17.79
N ASN A 9 12.41 -23.44 -18.22
CA ASN A 9 12.76 -23.02 -19.56
C ASN A 9 14.13 -22.37 -19.50
N ASN A 10 15.03 -22.68 -20.43
CA ASN A 10 16.36 -22.04 -20.54
C ASN A 10 16.27 -20.60 -21.11
N ARG A 11 15.24 -19.84 -20.70
CA ARG A 11 15.00 -18.47 -21.16
C ARG A 11 15.73 -17.54 -20.20
N ASP A 12 16.78 -16.87 -20.66
CA ASP A 12 17.48 -15.80 -19.91
C ASP A 12 16.62 -14.53 -19.84
N PHE A 13 15.50 -14.63 -19.12
CA PHE A 13 14.47 -13.62 -19.10
C PHE A 13 14.87 -12.48 -18.16
N LYS A 14 15.17 -11.29 -18.70
CA LYS A 14 15.51 -10.10 -17.90
C LYS A 14 14.28 -9.32 -17.40
N GLY A 15 13.14 -9.46 -18.07
CA GLY A 15 11.90 -8.77 -17.72
C GLY A 15 10.83 -8.92 -18.81
N VAL A 16 9.58 -8.62 -18.45
CA VAL A 16 8.45 -8.61 -19.40
C VAL A 16 8.29 -7.19 -19.93
N TRP A 17 8.42 -7.01 -21.24
CA TRP A 17 8.07 -5.74 -21.88
C TRP A 17 6.58 -5.71 -22.22
N ILE A 18 5.89 -4.65 -21.82
CA ILE A 18 4.47 -4.43 -22.13
C ILE A 18 4.32 -3.13 -22.91
N PRO A 19 3.72 -3.14 -24.12
CA PRO A 19 3.47 -1.92 -24.88
C PRO A 19 2.66 -0.89 -24.09
N LYS A 20 3.09 0.38 -24.14
CA LYS A 20 2.40 1.53 -23.53
C LYS A 20 0.90 1.56 -23.85
N LYS A 21 0.52 1.23 -25.09
CA LYS A 21 -0.88 1.23 -25.54
C LYS A 21 -1.77 0.24 -24.80
N TYR A 22 -1.23 -0.88 -24.31
CA TYR A 22 -1.99 -1.84 -23.52
C TYR A 22 -1.93 -1.50 -22.03
N TRP A 23 -0.78 -0.99 -21.57
CA TRP A 23 -0.58 -0.57 -20.19
C TRP A 23 -1.51 0.57 -19.76
N LEU A 24 -1.79 1.50 -20.68
CA LEU A 24 -2.64 2.67 -20.43
C LEU A 24 -4.09 2.47 -20.93
N ASP A 25 -4.47 1.27 -21.36
CA ASP A 25 -5.83 1.01 -21.85
C ASP A 25 -6.74 0.56 -20.71
N GLU A 26 -7.63 1.45 -20.28
CA GLU A 26 -8.60 1.20 -19.20
C GLU A 26 -9.59 0.07 -19.55
N ASN A 27 -9.74 -0.30 -20.83
CA ASN A 27 -10.60 -1.40 -21.25
C ASN A 27 -9.95 -2.78 -21.04
N LEU A 28 -8.65 -2.82 -20.76
CA LEU A 28 -7.90 -4.05 -20.48
C LEU A 28 -7.72 -4.24 -18.98
N ARG A 29 -8.16 -5.39 -18.49
CA ARG A 29 -7.82 -5.82 -17.13
C ARG A 29 -6.34 -6.25 -17.10
N PRO A 30 -5.63 -6.14 -15.96
CA PRO A 30 -4.23 -6.53 -15.86
C PRO A 30 -3.97 -7.97 -16.35
N MET A 31 -4.88 -8.90 -16.07
CA MET A 31 -4.75 -10.28 -16.52
C MET A 31 -4.96 -10.44 -18.04
N GLU A 32 -5.86 -9.68 -18.65
CA GLU A 32 -6.06 -9.68 -20.10
C GLU A 32 -4.81 -9.12 -20.81
N MET A 33 -4.23 -8.05 -20.27
CA MET A 33 -2.97 -7.48 -20.76
C MET A 33 -1.82 -8.49 -20.70
N LEU A 34 -1.68 -9.24 -19.59
CA LEU A 34 -0.67 -10.30 -19.49
C LEU A 34 -0.90 -11.43 -20.50
N PHE A 35 -2.16 -11.79 -20.78
CA PHE A 35 -2.48 -12.74 -21.84
C PHE A 35 -2.08 -12.23 -23.22
N ILE A 36 -2.30 -10.94 -23.53
CA ILE A 36 -1.86 -10.35 -24.81
C ILE A 36 -0.35 -10.49 -24.96
N VAL A 37 0.41 -10.14 -23.91
CA VAL A 37 1.87 -10.19 -23.92
C VAL A 37 2.37 -11.62 -24.12
N GLU A 38 1.76 -12.60 -23.45
CA GLU A 38 2.15 -14.00 -23.62
C GLU A 38 1.74 -14.57 -24.98
N ILE A 39 0.58 -14.19 -25.52
CA ILE A 39 0.17 -14.57 -26.87
C ILE A 39 1.17 -14.01 -27.90
N ASP A 40 1.57 -12.74 -27.76
CA ASP A 40 2.55 -12.12 -28.66
C ASP A 40 3.95 -12.79 -28.54
N SER A 41 4.35 -13.17 -27.32
CA SER A 41 5.61 -13.88 -27.07
C SER A 41 5.66 -15.29 -27.69
N LEU A 42 4.48 -15.90 -27.89
CA LEU A 42 4.33 -17.24 -28.46
C LEU A 42 4.00 -17.24 -29.96
N ASP A 43 3.72 -16.08 -30.57
CA ASP A 43 3.36 -15.97 -31.99
C ASP A 43 4.53 -16.38 -32.90
N ASN A 44 5.75 -15.92 -32.61
CA ASN A 44 6.98 -16.19 -33.39
C ASN A 44 6.84 -15.99 -34.93
N GLY A 45 5.83 -15.24 -35.39
CA GLY A 45 5.54 -14.96 -36.80
C GLY A 45 4.41 -15.83 -37.39
N GLU A 46 4.21 -17.04 -36.89
CA GLU A 46 3.21 -17.99 -37.38
C GLU A 46 1.87 -17.94 -36.64
N GLY A 47 1.76 -17.09 -35.62
CA GLY A 47 0.60 -17.05 -34.73
C GLY A 47 0.76 -17.98 -33.54
N CYS A 48 0.06 -17.66 -32.46
CA CYS A 48 0.15 -18.43 -31.22
C CYS A 48 -0.78 -19.66 -31.28
N PHE A 49 -0.20 -20.85 -31.17
CA PHE A 49 -0.93 -22.14 -31.16
C PHE A 49 -1.16 -22.71 -29.75
N ALA A 50 -0.85 -21.94 -28.70
CA ALA A 50 -0.97 -22.42 -27.33
C ALA A 50 -2.43 -22.73 -26.94
N SER A 51 -2.60 -23.83 -26.21
CA SER A 51 -3.90 -24.30 -25.72
C SER A 51 -4.37 -23.51 -24.49
N ASN A 52 -5.67 -23.53 -24.20
CA ASN A 52 -6.19 -22.95 -22.96
C ASN A 52 -5.56 -23.59 -21.72
N LYS A 53 -5.17 -24.87 -21.79
CA LYS A 53 -4.46 -25.58 -20.71
C LYS A 53 -3.06 -24.99 -20.47
N HIS A 54 -2.37 -24.58 -21.53
CA HIS A 54 -1.09 -23.90 -21.42
C HIS A 54 -1.24 -22.58 -20.64
N PHE A 55 -2.14 -21.69 -21.09
CA PHE A 55 -2.38 -20.42 -20.41
C PHE A 55 -2.90 -20.59 -18.97
N ALA A 56 -3.79 -21.55 -18.75
CA ALA A 56 -4.28 -21.91 -17.42
C ALA A 56 -3.13 -22.25 -16.47
N ASN A 57 -2.24 -23.14 -16.90
CA ASN A 57 -1.05 -23.50 -16.13
C ASN A 57 -0.11 -22.31 -15.94
N PHE A 58 0.15 -21.53 -17.00
CA PHE A 58 1.10 -20.43 -16.96
C PHE A 58 0.65 -19.26 -16.08
N PHE A 59 -0.65 -18.98 -15.99
CA PHE A 59 -1.19 -17.89 -15.17
C PHE A 59 -1.81 -18.35 -13.85
N GLY A 60 -1.91 -19.65 -13.61
CA GLY A 60 -2.55 -20.19 -12.39
C GLY A 60 -4.06 -19.98 -12.37
N VAL A 61 -4.72 -20.10 -13.52
CA VAL A 61 -6.18 -19.98 -13.67
C VAL A 61 -6.78 -21.28 -14.17
N THR A 62 -8.10 -21.44 -14.11
CA THR A 62 -8.77 -22.61 -14.70
C THR A 62 -8.77 -22.54 -16.23
N PRO A 63 -8.81 -23.67 -16.96
CA PRO A 63 -8.94 -23.68 -18.42
C PRO A 63 -10.19 -22.93 -18.93
N GLY A 64 -11.29 -23.01 -18.18
CA GLY A 64 -12.51 -22.26 -18.47
C GLY A 64 -12.29 -20.75 -18.35
N ARG A 65 -11.58 -20.30 -17.31
CA ARG A 65 -11.25 -18.89 -17.14
C ARG A 65 -10.30 -18.38 -18.23
N ALA A 66 -9.29 -19.16 -18.59
CA ALA A 66 -8.42 -18.84 -19.72
C ALA A 66 -9.21 -18.70 -21.04
N SER A 67 -10.20 -19.57 -21.26
CA SER A 67 -11.10 -19.47 -22.41
C SER A 67 -11.91 -18.17 -22.41
N GLN A 68 -12.51 -17.82 -21.26
CA GLN A 68 -13.28 -16.58 -21.12
C GLN A 68 -12.43 -15.33 -21.39
N ILE A 69 -11.20 -15.30 -20.88
CA ILE A 69 -10.26 -14.19 -21.10
C ILE A 69 -9.94 -14.06 -22.59
N ILE A 70 -9.59 -15.15 -23.27
CA ILE A 70 -9.28 -15.14 -24.70
C ILE A 70 -10.49 -14.72 -25.53
N THR A 71 -11.69 -15.18 -25.18
CA THR A 71 -12.94 -14.75 -25.83
C THR A 71 -13.19 -13.26 -25.62
N SER A 72 -13.01 -12.75 -24.40
CA SER A 72 -13.20 -11.32 -24.12
C SER A 72 -12.20 -10.45 -24.89
N LEU A 73 -10.93 -10.87 -24.97
CA LEU A 73 -9.91 -10.21 -25.79
C LEU A 73 -10.28 -10.17 -27.28
N LYS A 74 -10.89 -11.25 -27.80
CA LYS A 74 -11.40 -11.30 -29.17
C LYS A 74 -12.55 -10.34 -29.38
N GLU A 75 -13.53 -10.33 -28.48
CA GLU A 75 -14.72 -9.47 -28.55
C GLU A 75 -14.35 -7.99 -28.49
N LYS A 76 -13.35 -7.64 -27.67
CA LYS A 76 -12.79 -6.28 -27.59
C LYS A 76 -11.87 -5.92 -28.78
N GLY A 77 -11.56 -6.88 -29.65
CA GLY A 77 -10.75 -6.65 -30.86
C GLY A 77 -9.23 -6.60 -30.64
N TYR A 78 -8.73 -7.05 -29.48
CA TYR A 78 -7.27 -7.10 -29.23
C TYR A 78 -6.61 -8.32 -29.87
N VAL A 79 -7.36 -9.39 -30.08
CA VAL A 79 -6.86 -10.61 -30.73
C VAL A 79 -7.81 -11.10 -31.81
N VAL A 80 -7.26 -11.70 -32.86
CA VAL A 80 -7.99 -12.47 -33.85
C VAL A 80 -7.70 -13.94 -33.63
N ILE A 81 -8.73 -14.77 -33.80
CA ILE A 81 -8.65 -16.22 -33.64
C ILE A 81 -9.03 -16.86 -34.96
N HIS A 82 -8.10 -17.59 -35.56
CA HIS A 82 -8.35 -18.42 -36.73
C HIS A 82 -8.39 -19.89 -36.32
N ASN A 83 -9.45 -20.59 -36.72
CA ASN A 83 -9.57 -22.02 -36.50
C ASN A 83 -9.33 -22.74 -37.83
N LYS A 84 -8.41 -23.71 -37.83
CA LYS A 84 -8.19 -24.62 -38.95
C LYS A 84 -8.98 -25.90 -38.70
N TYR A 85 -9.81 -26.27 -39.66
CA TYR A 85 -10.73 -27.41 -39.56
C TYR A 85 -10.25 -28.60 -40.43
N SER A 86 -10.51 -29.82 -39.95
CA SER A 86 -10.57 -31.05 -40.76
C SER A 86 -11.99 -31.56 -40.66
N GLY A 87 -12.79 -31.37 -41.72
CA GLY A 87 -14.22 -31.68 -41.66
C GLY A 87 -14.91 -30.90 -40.53
N LYS A 88 -15.54 -31.62 -39.57
CA LYS A 88 -16.26 -31.03 -38.43
C LYS A 88 -15.38 -30.76 -37.19
N GLN A 89 -14.11 -31.16 -37.21
CA GLN A 89 -13.21 -31.01 -36.05
C GLN A 89 -12.23 -29.85 -36.24
N ILE A 90 -11.98 -29.10 -35.16
CA ILE A 90 -10.93 -28.07 -35.13
C ILE A 90 -9.59 -28.78 -34.89
N ILE A 91 -8.70 -28.76 -35.89
CA ILE A 91 -7.36 -29.34 -35.80
C ILE A 91 -6.44 -28.42 -34.99
N ARG A 92 -6.57 -27.12 -35.24
CA ARG A 92 -5.65 -26.12 -34.69
C ARG A 92 -6.36 -24.79 -34.53
N ARG A 93 -6.08 -24.12 -33.43
CA ARG A 93 -6.45 -22.73 -33.18
C ARG A 93 -5.19 -21.89 -33.24
N GLU A 94 -5.24 -20.82 -34.01
CA GLU A 94 -4.22 -19.80 -34.14
C GLU A 94 -4.76 -18.50 -33.55
N ILE A 95 -4.02 -17.89 -32.63
CA ILE A 95 -4.37 -16.60 -32.03
C ILE A 95 -3.30 -15.58 -32.42
N ARG A 96 -3.73 -14.40 -32.87
CA ARG A 96 -2.83 -13.28 -33.19
C ARG A 96 -3.28 -12.01 -32.51
N VAL A 97 -2.33 -11.22 -32.01
CA VAL A 97 -2.59 -9.89 -31.48
C VAL A 97 -2.82 -8.92 -32.64
N VAL A 98 -3.90 -8.13 -32.56
CA VAL A 98 -4.30 -7.16 -33.59
C VAL A 98 -3.47 -5.87 -33.45
N ASN A 99 -3.20 -5.20 -34.57
CA ASN A 99 -2.49 -3.93 -34.64
C ASN A 99 -1.09 -3.99 -33.99
N LYS A 100 -0.21 -4.84 -34.54
CA LYS A 100 1.24 -4.71 -34.36
C LYS A 100 1.70 -3.40 -35.02
N LEU A 101 1.45 -2.28 -34.33
CA LEU A 101 1.73 -0.88 -34.70
C LEU A 101 1.09 -0.42 -36.03
N ASN A 102 0.24 0.62 -35.94
CA ASN A 102 -0.14 1.62 -36.97
C ASN A 102 -1.64 1.82 -37.17
N THR A 103 -2.37 2.36 -36.18
CA THR A 103 -3.55 3.22 -36.45
C THR A 103 -4.05 3.90 -35.16
N PRO A 104 -4.50 5.18 -35.23
CA PRO A 104 -5.03 5.90 -34.08
C PRO A 104 -6.44 5.42 -33.71
N ILE A 105 -6.68 5.35 -32.40
CA ILE A 105 -7.90 4.83 -31.79
C ILE A 105 -9.07 5.81 -32.00
N LYS A 106 -10.19 5.31 -32.52
CA LYS A 106 -11.50 5.99 -32.42
C LYS A 106 -12.03 5.82 -31.01
N LYS A 107 -12.27 6.94 -30.32
CA LYS A 107 -12.84 6.96 -28.97
C LYS A 107 -14.25 6.35 -28.98
N THR A 108 -14.47 5.32 -28.17
CA THR A 108 -15.82 4.89 -27.78
C THR A 108 -16.11 5.38 -26.37
N LYS A 109 -17.20 6.14 -26.20
CA LYS A 109 -17.74 6.54 -24.90
C LYS A 109 -18.42 5.32 -24.27
N GLY A 110 -17.95 4.89 -23.10
CA GLY A 110 -18.59 3.87 -22.27
C GLY A 110 -18.46 4.26 -20.81
N GLY A 111 -19.59 4.44 -20.15
CA GLY A 111 -19.72 5.04 -18.82
C GLY A 111 -19.21 4.18 -17.66
N TYR A 112 -18.86 4.93 -16.64
CA TYR A 112 -18.33 4.58 -15.33
C TYR A 112 -19.39 3.94 -14.42
N LEU A 113 -18.99 2.94 -13.62
CA LEU A 113 -19.73 2.51 -12.44
C LEU A 113 -18.79 2.66 -11.24
N GLU A 114 -18.99 3.73 -10.49
CA GLU A 114 -18.18 4.17 -9.35
C GLU A 114 -18.59 3.42 -8.08
N ASN A 115 -17.62 2.80 -7.41
CA ASN A 115 -17.51 2.75 -5.95
C ASN A 115 -16.16 2.09 -5.57
N CYS A 116 -15.07 2.82 -5.78
CA CYS A 116 -13.82 2.66 -5.03
C CYS A 116 -13.21 4.06 -4.87
N GLU A 117 -13.34 4.65 -3.69
CA GLU A 117 -12.59 5.85 -3.32
C GLU A 117 -11.12 5.49 -3.10
N GLU A 118 -10.32 5.41 -4.17
CA GLU A 118 -8.85 5.43 -4.06
C GLU A 118 -8.26 6.33 -5.15
N SER A 119 -7.78 7.50 -4.73
CA SER A 119 -7.10 8.49 -5.57
C SER A 119 -5.70 7.99 -5.98
N ASN A 120 -5.53 7.61 -7.25
CA ASN A 120 -4.23 7.27 -7.84
C ASN A 120 -3.50 8.47 -8.50
N THR A 121 -3.71 9.69 -8.03
CA THR A 121 -2.99 10.87 -8.55
C THR A 121 -1.75 11.18 -7.72
N HIS A 122 -0.63 10.52 -8.01
CA HIS A 122 0.69 11.05 -7.63
C HIS A 122 1.14 12.01 -8.75
N LYS A 123 0.99 13.31 -8.53
CA LYS A 123 1.67 14.31 -9.38
C LYS A 123 3.18 14.18 -9.15
N SER A 124 3.89 13.59 -10.09
CA SER A 124 5.35 13.69 -10.18
C SER A 124 5.78 13.66 -11.64
N ASN A 125 5.80 14.84 -12.27
CA ASN A 125 6.78 15.18 -13.30
C ASN A 125 6.69 16.69 -13.56
N THR A 126 7.29 17.46 -12.66
CA THR A 126 7.77 18.80 -13.01
C THR A 126 9.28 18.74 -12.92
N SER A 127 9.90 19.03 -14.05
CA SER A 127 11.34 19.12 -14.27
C SER A 127 12.03 19.87 -13.13
N ILE A 128 13.16 19.34 -12.66
CA ILE A 128 14.16 20.13 -11.96
C ILE A 128 14.61 21.19 -12.97
N SER A 129 14.09 22.40 -12.81
CA SER A 129 14.73 23.61 -13.32
C SER A 129 15.27 24.29 -12.07
N ASN A 130 16.59 24.30 -11.95
CA ASN A 130 17.27 25.20 -11.05
C ASN A 130 16.90 26.61 -11.50
N ASP A 131 16.19 27.37 -10.68
CA ASP A 131 16.26 28.83 -10.63
C ASP A 131 15.61 29.31 -9.33
N ASP A 132 16.19 30.39 -8.83
CA ASP A 132 16.12 30.93 -7.48
C ASP A 132 14.73 31.36 -6.96
N ASP A 133 14.66 31.33 -5.62
CA ASP A 133 13.94 32.24 -4.73
C ASP A 133 12.38 32.14 -4.60
N HIS A 134 11.97 32.22 -3.33
CA HIS A 134 10.62 32.44 -2.79
C HIS A 134 9.60 31.27 -2.65
N ARG A 135 9.68 30.60 -1.48
CA ARG A 135 8.62 29.98 -0.65
C ARG A 135 7.57 29.09 -1.36
N THR A 136 7.90 27.82 -1.57
CA THR A 136 6.90 26.76 -1.73
C THR A 136 6.51 26.19 -0.36
N ALA A 137 5.21 26.18 -0.07
CA ALA A 137 4.64 25.59 1.14
C ALA A 137 5.12 24.14 1.26
N GLN A 138 6.00 23.90 2.25
CA GLN A 138 6.52 22.56 2.52
C GLN A 138 5.35 21.64 2.87
N ASN A 139 5.28 20.49 2.23
CA ASN A 139 4.28 19.50 2.54
C ASN A 139 4.52 18.97 3.98
N PRO A 140 3.50 19.02 4.88
CA PRO A 140 3.65 18.56 6.26
C PRO A 140 4.10 17.10 6.39
N PHE A 141 3.72 16.22 5.45
CA PHE A 141 4.13 14.83 5.45
C PHE A 141 5.63 14.68 5.14
N ASP A 142 6.11 15.42 4.14
CA ASP A 142 7.53 15.42 3.76
C ASP A 142 8.37 15.98 4.91
N LEU A 143 7.91 17.05 5.55
CA LEU A 143 8.60 17.66 6.68
C LEU A 143 8.62 16.76 7.92
N ALA A 144 7.51 16.05 8.21
CA ALA A 144 7.46 15.08 9.30
C ALA A 144 8.41 13.90 9.05
N ARG A 145 8.49 13.42 7.81
CA ARG A 145 9.44 12.38 7.39
C ARG A 145 10.89 12.84 7.55
N LEU A 146 11.23 14.05 7.13
CA LEU A 146 12.56 14.63 7.30
C LEU A 146 12.95 14.80 8.78
N ALA A 147 11.99 15.14 9.63
CA ALA A 147 12.18 15.23 11.08
C ALA A 147 12.20 13.86 11.79
N GLY A 148 12.06 12.74 11.06
CA GLY A 148 12.03 11.40 11.64
C GLY A 148 10.79 11.08 12.47
N ILE A 149 9.71 11.86 12.34
CA ILE A 149 8.48 11.68 13.11
C ILE A 149 7.54 10.74 12.35
N ASN A 150 7.20 9.59 12.95
CA ASN A 150 6.27 8.65 12.35
C ASN A 150 4.82 9.15 12.46
N VAL A 151 4.38 9.88 11.42
CA VAL A 151 2.99 10.33 11.23
C VAL A 151 2.16 9.38 10.38
N GLN A 152 2.80 8.38 9.74
CA GLN A 152 2.17 7.50 8.76
C GLN A 152 1.67 6.18 9.34
N SER A 153 1.81 5.97 10.65
CA SER A 153 1.25 4.79 11.32
C SER A 153 -0.28 4.79 11.25
N GLY A 154 -0.91 3.61 11.26
CA GLY A 154 -2.37 3.49 11.16
C GLY A 154 -3.14 4.25 12.25
N LEU A 155 -2.53 4.49 13.42
CA LEU A 155 -3.11 5.28 14.50
C LEU A 155 -2.87 6.79 14.33
N ASN A 156 -1.69 7.20 13.84
CA ASN A 156 -1.29 8.61 13.79
C ASN A 156 -1.79 9.30 12.52
N LEU A 157 -1.85 8.59 11.39
CA LEU A 157 -2.25 9.12 10.09
C LEU A 157 -3.62 9.83 10.11
N PRO A 158 -4.71 9.24 10.64
CA PRO A 158 -6.01 9.91 10.67
C PRO A 158 -5.98 11.18 11.55
N ILE A 159 -5.27 11.13 12.68
CA ILE A 159 -5.15 12.26 13.61
C ILE A 159 -4.34 13.39 12.96
N PHE A 160 -3.22 13.06 12.32
CA PHE A 160 -2.36 14.02 11.64
C PHE A 160 -3.09 14.71 10.48
N SER A 161 -3.81 13.93 9.68
CA SER A 161 -4.62 14.44 8.57
C SER A 161 -5.73 15.37 9.06
N ASN A 162 -6.35 15.06 10.20
CA ASN A 162 -7.34 15.93 10.83
C ASN A 162 -6.76 17.30 11.22
N TYR A 163 -5.56 17.33 11.83
CA TYR A 163 -4.88 18.59 12.16
C TYR A 163 -4.50 19.40 10.92
N ILE A 164 -4.06 18.76 9.83
CA ILE A 164 -3.78 19.45 8.55
C ILE A 164 -5.05 20.12 8.02
N ASN A 165 -6.19 19.43 8.04
CA ASN A 165 -7.45 19.97 7.56
C ASN A 165 -7.98 21.12 8.44
N ARG A 166 -7.75 21.08 9.76
CA ARG A 166 -8.25 22.09 10.70
C ARG A 166 -7.37 23.33 10.79
N LEU A 167 -6.05 23.14 10.92
CA LEU A 167 -5.08 24.21 11.19
C LEU A 167 -4.40 24.72 9.90
N GLY A 168 -4.46 23.95 8.82
CA GLY A 168 -3.74 24.24 7.58
C GLY A 168 -2.29 23.78 7.62
N SER A 169 -1.71 23.60 6.42
CA SER A 169 -0.35 23.09 6.23
C SER A 169 0.72 23.93 6.93
N ASP A 170 0.56 25.25 6.95
CA ASP A 170 1.60 26.17 7.43
C ASP A 170 1.80 26.07 8.94
N LEU A 171 0.71 25.95 9.70
CA LEU A 171 0.75 25.76 11.16
C LEU A 171 1.28 24.39 11.55
N VAL A 172 0.89 23.35 10.81
CA VAL A 172 1.40 22.00 11.04
C VAL A 172 2.91 21.95 10.73
N CYS A 173 3.34 22.58 9.65
CA CYS A 173 4.76 22.69 9.31
C CYS A 173 5.56 23.47 10.38
N TYR A 174 5.00 24.55 10.93
CA TYR A 174 5.57 25.25 12.07
C TYR A 174 5.70 24.32 13.30
N ALA A 175 4.66 23.55 13.62
CA ALA A 175 4.67 22.63 14.76
C ALA A 175 5.73 21.53 14.62
N ILE A 176 5.94 21.01 13.40
CA ILE A 176 6.98 20.01 13.10
C ILE A 176 8.37 20.60 13.28
N LYS A 177 8.65 21.77 12.69
CA LYS A 177 9.95 22.46 12.86
C LYS A 177 10.27 22.69 14.33
N ARG A 178 9.30 23.21 15.07
CA ARG A 178 9.45 23.44 16.51
C ARG A 178 9.68 22.16 17.30
N THR A 179 9.08 21.05 16.90
CA THR A 179 9.30 19.74 17.52
C THR A 179 10.72 19.26 17.26
N ASN A 180 11.21 19.42 16.04
CA ASN A 180 12.58 19.09 15.64
C ASN A 180 13.62 19.95 16.36
N ASP A 181 13.37 21.26 16.52
CA ASP A 181 14.32 22.19 17.13
C ASP A 181 14.44 22.04 18.66
N LYS A 182 13.47 21.37 19.31
CA LYS A 182 13.41 21.28 20.78
C LYS A 182 13.77 19.92 21.36
N ALA A 183 13.83 18.87 20.55
CA ALA A 183 14.04 17.52 21.02
C ALA A 183 15.15 16.84 20.22
N ASP A 184 16.10 16.21 20.91
CA ASP A 184 17.15 15.40 20.28
C ASP A 184 16.55 14.21 19.51
N HIS A 185 15.39 13.72 19.97
CA HIS A 185 14.60 12.67 19.32
C HIS A 185 13.14 13.13 19.16
N PRO A 186 12.82 13.81 18.05
CA PRO A 186 11.47 14.27 17.75
C PRO A 186 10.49 13.10 17.69
N ASN A 187 9.41 13.15 18.47
CA ASN A 187 8.42 12.09 18.52
C ASN A 187 6.98 12.60 18.36
N TRP A 188 6.10 11.69 17.94
CA TRP A 188 4.69 11.97 17.68
C TRP A 188 3.97 12.58 18.88
N SER A 189 4.21 12.08 20.09
CA SER A 189 3.53 12.55 21.30
C SER A 189 3.83 14.03 21.60
N TYR A 190 5.08 14.46 21.38
CA TYR A 190 5.44 15.87 21.52
C TYR A 190 4.80 16.73 20.43
N LEU A 191 4.86 16.28 19.17
CA LEU A 191 4.21 16.96 18.05
C LEU A 191 2.70 17.12 18.30
N GLN A 192 2.03 16.06 18.73
CA GLN A 192 0.60 16.07 19.06
C GLN A 192 0.30 17.07 20.18
N THR A 193 1.18 17.23 21.17
CA THR A 193 1.03 18.23 22.23
C THR A 193 1.12 19.65 21.68
N VAL A 194 2.06 19.91 20.77
CA VAL A 194 2.19 21.22 20.11
C VAL A 194 0.97 21.51 19.24
N LEU A 195 0.52 20.56 18.43
CA LEU A 195 -0.66 20.70 17.57
C LEU A 195 -1.94 20.96 18.37
N LYS A 196 -2.16 20.18 19.44
CA LYS A 196 -3.29 20.37 20.35
C LYS A 196 -3.28 21.76 20.99
N SER A 197 -2.11 22.24 21.43
CA SER A 197 -2.00 23.58 22.00
C SER A 197 -2.35 24.69 20.99
N LEU A 198 -1.98 24.54 19.72
CA LEU A 198 -2.36 25.51 18.68
C LEU A 198 -3.87 25.51 18.42
N ASP A 199 -4.47 24.32 18.41
CA ASP A 199 -5.91 24.11 18.21
C ASP A 199 -6.73 24.66 19.40
N ASP A 200 -6.34 24.35 20.64
CA ASP A 200 -6.98 24.84 21.87
C ASP A 200 -6.96 26.39 21.94
N HIS A 201 -5.87 27.01 21.46
CA HIS A 201 -5.73 28.47 21.40
C HIS A 201 -6.30 29.10 20.13
N HIS A 202 -6.96 28.32 19.26
CA HIS A 202 -7.58 28.76 18.02
C HIS A 202 -6.65 29.60 17.13
N VAL A 203 -5.36 29.23 17.11
CA VAL A 203 -4.33 29.93 16.35
C VAL A 203 -4.56 29.73 14.86
N LYS A 204 -4.58 30.83 14.09
CA LYS A 204 -4.83 30.78 12.63
C LYS A 204 -3.61 31.14 11.80
N THR A 205 -2.60 31.75 12.40
CA THR A 205 -1.39 32.19 11.68
C THR A 205 -0.09 31.75 12.36
N VAL A 206 0.97 31.55 11.56
CA VAL A 206 2.30 31.18 12.09
C VAL A 206 2.83 32.25 13.05
N LYS A 207 2.54 33.53 12.78
CA LYS A 207 2.93 34.66 13.63
C LYS A 207 2.30 34.56 15.02
N GLU A 208 1.00 34.25 15.09
CA GLU A 208 0.31 34.01 16.37
C GLU A 208 0.90 32.80 17.12
N ALA A 209 1.28 31.75 16.38
CA ALA A 209 1.92 30.56 16.96
C ALA A 209 3.29 30.88 17.59
N GLU A 210 4.08 31.74 16.93
CA GLU A 210 5.36 32.24 17.44
C GLU A 210 5.18 33.10 18.69
N GLU A 211 4.22 34.01 18.69
CA GLU A 211 3.87 34.85 19.84
C GLU A 211 3.43 34.00 21.04
N LEU A 212 2.58 33.00 20.80
CA LEU A 212 2.16 32.03 21.82
C LEU A 212 3.37 31.27 22.38
N SER A 213 4.30 30.84 21.51
CA SER A 213 5.53 30.18 21.92
C SER A 213 6.42 31.05 22.81
N ALA A 214 6.52 32.34 22.49
CA ALA A 214 7.31 33.31 23.22
C ALA A 214 6.71 33.59 24.60
N LYS A 215 5.39 33.69 24.70
CA LYS A 215 4.66 33.82 25.98
C LYS A 215 4.95 32.65 26.92
N TYR A 216 4.99 31.41 26.42
CA TYR A 216 5.38 30.26 27.22
C TYR A 216 6.85 30.29 27.67
N ARG A 217 7.78 30.72 26.81
CA ARG A 217 9.20 30.87 27.16
C ARG A 217 9.39 31.90 28.29
N GLN A 218 8.70 33.04 28.22
CA GLN A 218 8.77 34.09 29.24
C GLN A 218 8.17 33.66 30.59
N ARG A 219 7.10 32.86 30.58
CA ARG A 219 6.49 32.30 31.80
C ARG A 219 7.38 31.25 32.49
N LYS A 220 8.11 30.44 31.72
CA LYS A 220 9.00 29.39 32.25
C LYS A 220 10.24 29.95 32.95
N GLY A 221 10.75 31.11 32.51
CA GLY A 221 11.86 31.81 33.16
C GLY A 221 11.51 32.49 34.50
N LYS A 222 10.22 32.63 34.83
CA LYS A 222 9.75 33.24 36.10
C LYS A 222 9.30 32.22 37.16
N SER A 223 9.18 30.94 36.80
CA SER A 223 8.81 29.89 37.75
C SER A 223 10.07 29.18 38.24
N SER A 224 10.47 29.45 39.47
CA SER A 224 11.32 28.55 40.25
C SER A 224 10.73 27.13 40.22
N SER A 225 11.59 26.12 40.18
CA SER A 225 11.23 24.71 40.10
C SER A 225 10.50 24.28 41.37
N MET A 226 9.16 24.31 41.34
CA MET A 226 8.39 23.49 42.28
C MET A 226 8.38 22.08 41.69
N GLN A 227 9.27 21.21 42.19
CA GLN A 227 9.17 19.78 41.97
C GLN A 227 7.79 19.35 42.47
N ARG A 228 6.85 19.16 41.54
CA ARG A 228 5.61 18.44 41.83
C ARG A 228 5.99 16.96 41.83
N GLU A 229 6.09 16.37 43.01
CA GLU A 229 6.07 14.92 43.12
C GLU A 229 4.85 14.40 42.36
N ARG A 230 5.08 13.47 41.44
CA ARG A 230 3.99 12.82 40.70
C ARG A 230 3.27 11.88 41.67
N PRO A 231 1.93 11.91 41.77
CA PRO A 231 1.22 10.89 42.52
C PRO A 231 1.50 9.52 41.89
N HIS A 232 2.13 8.64 42.65
CA HIS A 232 2.30 7.24 42.27
C HIS A 232 0.92 6.56 42.32
N TYR A 233 0.38 6.21 41.16
CA TYR A 233 -0.83 5.40 41.10
C TYR A 233 -0.49 3.94 41.44
N HIS A 234 -0.98 3.43 42.56
CA HIS A 234 -1.01 1.99 42.84
C HIS A 234 -2.18 1.37 42.09
N LEU A 235 -1.89 0.55 41.09
CA LEU A 235 -2.86 -0.38 40.51
C LEU A 235 -3.04 -1.55 41.49
N PRO A 236 -4.28 -1.96 41.83
CA PRO A 236 -4.50 -3.05 42.76
C PRO A 236 -3.91 -4.34 42.21
N THR A 237 -2.97 -4.92 42.97
CA THR A 237 -2.51 -6.29 42.77
C THR A 237 -3.59 -7.22 43.29
N ASN A 238 -4.05 -8.18 42.48
CA ASN A 238 -4.75 -9.34 43.03
C ASN A 238 -3.85 -9.99 44.10
N ASP A 239 -4.42 -10.59 45.15
CA ASP A 239 -3.82 -11.03 46.44
C ASP A 239 -2.54 -11.90 46.40
N ALA A 240 -1.93 -12.09 45.24
CA ALA A 240 -0.62 -12.73 45.04
C ALA A 240 0.48 -11.78 44.52
N GLY A 241 0.25 -10.47 44.44
CA GLY A 241 1.31 -9.49 44.15
C GLY A 241 1.92 -9.53 42.75
N LEU A 242 1.27 -10.19 41.77
CA LEU A 242 1.75 -10.28 40.39
C LEU A 242 1.13 -9.21 39.49
N THR A 243 1.96 -8.59 38.65
CA THR A 243 1.49 -7.64 37.63
C THR A 243 0.64 -8.36 36.56
N GLN A 244 -0.30 -7.67 35.90
CA GLN A 244 -1.16 -8.26 34.86
C GLN A 244 -0.36 -8.97 33.75
N THR A 245 0.82 -8.43 33.43
CA THR A 245 1.76 -9.00 32.46
C THR A 245 2.35 -10.33 32.94
N GLU A 246 2.70 -10.45 34.22
CA GLU A 246 3.24 -11.68 34.80
C GLU A 246 2.16 -12.75 34.98
N ALA A 247 0.92 -12.33 35.30
CA ALA A 247 -0.23 -13.24 35.38
C ALA A 247 -0.54 -13.87 34.01
N LEU A 248 -0.54 -13.06 32.94
CA LEU A 248 -0.73 -13.56 31.56
C LEU A 248 0.38 -14.51 31.12
N GLN A 249 1.64 -14.21 31.45
CA GLN A 249 2.77 -15.11 31.14
C GLN A 249 2.66 -16.45 31.86
N ARG A 250 2.19 -16.48 33.11
CA ARG A 250 1.97 -17.74 33.85
C ARG A 250 0.82 -18.57 33.30
N ILE A 251 -0.26 -17.94 32.83
CA ILE A 251 -1.39 -18.65 32.20
C ILE A 251 -0.93 -19.31 30.90
N LEU A 252 -0.23 -18.54 30.04
CA LEU A 252 0.31 -19.07 28.77
C LEU A 252 1.33 -20.20 29.00
N ALA A 253 2.13 -20.12 30.06
CA ALA A 253 3.08 -21.17 30.40
C ALA A 253 2.40 -22.47 30.86
N LYS A 254 1.30 -22.38 31.61
CA LYS A 254 0.52 -23.54 32.06
C LYS A 254 -0.21 -24.23 30.91
N GLU A 255 -0.83 -23.45 30.02
CA GLU A 255 -1.49 -23.99 28.81
C GLU A 255 -0.50 -24.76 27.93
N ALA A 256 0.71 -24.21 27.73
CA ALA A 256 1.76 -24.87 26.97
C ALA A 256 2.27 -26.17 27.62
N GLU A 257 2.26 -26.27 28.95
CA GLU A 257 2.67 -27.49 29.67
C GLU A 257 1.59 -28.58 29.57
N GLU A 258 0.31 -28.21 29.70
CA GLU A 258 -0.82 -29.13 29.54
C GLU A 258 -0.88 -29.73 28.13
N ASP A 259 -0.61 -28.93 27.10
CA ASP A 259 -0.55 -29.41 25.71
C ASP A 259 0.60 -30.40 25.49
N ARG A 260 1.75 -30.20 26.16
CA ARG A 260 2.88 -31.14 26.09
C ARG A 260 2.57 -32.46 26.78
N LEU A 261 1.89 -32.42 27.92
CA LEU A 261 1.49 -33.63 28.66
C LEU A 261 0.42 -34.44 27.89
N LYS A 262 -0.55 -33.76 27.28
CA LYS A 262 -1.54 -34.42 26.39
C LYS A 262 -0.86 -35.08 25.19
N ALA A 263 0.13 -34.41 24.58
CA ALA A 263 0.89 -34.98 23.47
C ALA A 263 1.75 -36.19 23.88
N GLU A 264 2.25 -36.25 25.11
CA GLU A 264 2.98 -37.42 25.64
C GLU A 264 2.06 -38.57 26.01
N GLN A 265 0.86 -38.31 26.56
CA GLN A 265 -0.14 -39.34 26.82
C GLN A 265 -0.64 -39.99 25.53
N GLN A 266 -0.95 -39.19 24.50
CA GLN A 266 -1.34 -39.69 23.18
C GLN A 266 -0.27 -40.63 22.57
N LYS A 267 1.01 -40.28 22.73
CA LYS A 267 2.14 -41.12 22.25
C LYS A 267 2.35 -42.41 23.04
N LYS A 268 1.86 -42.51 24.27
CA LYS A 268 1.91 -43.74 25.08
C LYS A 268 0.75 -44.67 24.75
N GLU A 269 -0.43 -44.12 24.45
CA GLU A 269 -1.60 -44.88 24.01
C GLU A 269 -1.40 -45.47 22.60
N ASP A 270 -0.74 -44.76 21.68
CA ASP A 270 -0.41 -45.26 20.34
C ASP A 270 0.69 -46.35 20.30
N LYS A 271 1.31 -46.65 21.45
CA LYS A 271 2.40 -47.65 21.58
C LYS A 271 2.01 -48.90 22.39
N SER A 272 0.78 -48.95 22.92
CA SER A 272 0.21 -50.13 23.58
C SER A 272 -0.76 -50.87 22.68
#